data_AF-A0A1D8UWB7-F1
#
_entry.id   AF-A0A1D8UWB7-F1
#
_cell.length_a   1.000
_cell.length_b   1.000
_cell.length_c   1.000
_cell.angle_alpha   90.00
_cell.angle_beta   90.00
_cell.angle_gamma   90.00
#
_symmetry.space_group_name_H-M   'P 1'
#
loop_
_entity.id
_entity.type
_entity.pdbx_description
1 polymer ?
#
loop_
_entity_poly.entity_id
_entity_poly.type
_entity_poly.pdbx_seq_one_letter_code
_entity_poly.pdbx_strand_id
1 'polypeptide(L)' 'MTKNVKHKRAQYPIAWDLVFKLCHEDGRFAYAGTTFWCQDDVGLKPFGMGCDWISNILHIYCLHLRVR' A
#
# COMPACT_ATOMS: atom_id res chain seq x y z
N MET A 1 -3.17 9.58 4.09
CA MET A 1 -2.61 8.22 3.91
C MET A 1 -3.48 7.47 2.91
N THR A 2 -2.91 7.08 1.77
CA THR A 2 -3.65 6.49 0.65
C THR A 2 -3.82 4.98 0.88
N LYS A 3 -5.05 4.47 0.78
CA LYS A 3 -5.38 3.06 1.02
C LYS A 3 -5.47 2.31 -0.31
N ASN A 4 -5.11 1.03 -0.34
CA ASN A 4 -5.29 0.18 -1.52
C ASN A 4 -6.73 0.24 -2.04
N VAL A 5 -6.92 0.31 -3.35
CA VAL A 5 -8.25 0.23 -3.95
C VAL A 5 -8.69 -1.22 -3.95
N LYS A 6 -9.88 -1.50 -3.44
CA LYS A 6 -10.53 -2.81 -3.56
C LYS A 6 -11.64 -2.70 -4.60
N HIS A 7 -11.56 -3.48 -5.68
CA HIS A 7 -12.59 -3.50 -6.72
C HIS A 7 -12.79 -4.92 -7.23
N LYS A 8 -14.05 -5.39 -7.31
CA LYS A 8 -14.42 -6.75 -7.78
C LYS A 8 -13.57 -7.88 -7.18
N ARG A 9 -13.34 -7.85 -5.86
CA ARG A 9 -12.49 -8.81 -5.11
C ARG A 9 -10.99 -8.75 -5.42
N ALA A 10 -10.55 -7.91 -6.34
CA ALA A 10 -9.14 -7.61 -6.55
C ALA A 10 -8.68 -6.46 -5.64
N GLN A 11 -7.46 -6.57 -5.14
CA GLN A 11 -6.79 -5.52 -4.38
C GLN A 11 -5.70 -4.88 -5.24
N TYR A 12 -5.81 -3.57 -5.47
CA TYR A 12 -4.87 -2.80 -6.26
C TYR A 12 -3.95 -2.01 -5.31
N PRO A 13 -2.66 -2.38 -5.21
CA PRO A 13 -1.73 -1.72 -4.32
C PRO A 13 -1.24 -0.41 -4.94
N ILE A 14 -1.91 0.70 -4.59
CA ILE A 14 -1.61 2.04 -5.11
C ILE A 14 -0.13 2.42 -4.91
N ALA A 15 0.51 1.94 -3.85
CA ALA A 15 1.91 2.22 -3.57
C ALA A 15 2.83 1.76 -4.72
N TRP A 16 2.62 0.57 -5.26
CA TRP A 16 3.45 0.05 -6.34
C TRP A 16 3.14 0.72 -7.68
N ASP A 17 1.86 0.99 -7.95
CA ASP A 17 1.46 1.77 -9.14
C ASP A 17 2.14 3.15 -9.15
N LEU A 18 2.29 3.77 -7.98
CA LEU A 18 2.99 5.04 -7.83
C LEU A 18 4.50 4.89 -8.11
N VAL A 19 5.15 3.86 -7.55
CA VAL A 19 6.57 3.57 -7.80
C VAL A 19 6.81 3.37 -9.30
N PHE A 20 5.99 2.54 -9.95
CA PHE A 20 6.12 2.27 -11.38
C PHE A 20 6.00 3.53 -12.22
N LYS A 21 5.05 4.43 -11.90
CA LYS A 21 4.89 5.70 -12.62
C LYS A 21 6.06 6.66 -12.40
N LEU A 22 6.57 6.77 -11.16
CA LEU A 22 7.61 7.74 -10.81
C LEU A 22 9.03 7.29 -11.17
N CYS A 23 9.26 5.97 -11.20
CA CYS A 23 10.57 5.37 -11.41
C CYS A 23 10.74 4.70 -12.78
N HIS A 24 9.77 4.83 -13.68
CA HIS A 24 9.85 4.36 -15.07
C HIS A 24 11.06 4.97 -15.80
N GLU A 25 11.29 4.55 -17.04
CA GLU A 25 12.40 5.03 -17.89
C GLU A 25 12.44 6.57 -17.98
N ASP A 26 11.29 7.23 -18.16
CA ASP A 26 11.16 8.70 -18.17
C ASP A 26 11.00 9.33 -16.77
N GLY A 27 11.07 8.52 -15.72
CA GLY A 27 10.86 8.91 -14.35
C GLY A 27 12.03 9.68 -13.76
N ARG A 28 11.73 10.75 -13.02
CA ARG A 28 12.72 11.59 -12.32
C ARG A 28 13.30 10.96 -11.06
N PHE A 29 12.74 9.84 -10.62
CA PHE A 29 13.11 9.21 -9.36
C PHE A 29 13.68 7.81 -9.59
N ALA A 30 14.66 7.45 -8.78
CA ALA A 30 15.13 6.10 -8.59
C ALA A 30 14.51 5.54 -7.31
N TYR A 31 14.00 4.31 -7.39
CA TYR A 31 13.51 3.60 -6.22
C TYR A 31 14.69 3.19 -5.34
N ALA A 32 14.71 3.68 -4.10
CA ALA A 32 15.79 3.43 -3.14
C ALA A 32 15.42 2.34 -2.12
N GLY A 33 14.14 2.00 -1.99
CA GLY A 33 13.66 0.96 -1.09
C GLY A 33 12.26 1.26 -0.56
N THR A 34 11.76 0.36 0.28
CA THR A 34 10.49 0.53 0.98
C THR A 34 10.65 0.06 2.41
N THR A 35 10.11 0.82 3.34
CA THR A 35 9.94 0.40 4.73
C THR A 35 8.46 0.21 5.04
N PHE A 36 8.17 -0.60 6.06
CA PHE A 36 6.82 -0.84 6.52
C PHE A 36 6.60 -0.12 7.83
N TRP A 37 5.50 0.62 7.92
CA TRP A 37 4.96 1.05 9.20
C TRP A 37 3.71 0.23 9.48
N CYS A 38 3.74 -0.53 10.58
CA CYS A 38 2.63 -1.36 11.03
C CYS A 38 2.01 -0.72 12.27
N GLN A 39 0.69 -0.54 12.23
CA GLN A 39 -0.09 -0.10 13.38
C GLN A 39 -1.08 -1.20 13.76
N ASP A 40 -1.01 -1.65 15.00
CA ASP A 40 -1.92 -2.64 15.57
C ASP A 40 -3.14 -1.95 16.19
N ASP A 41 -4.13 -2.75 16.60
CA ASP A 41 -5.33 -2.32 17.32
C ASP A 41 -6.18 -1.26 16.60
N VAL A 42 -6.13 -1.25 15.27
CA VAL A 42 -7.04 -0.41 14.48
C VAL A 42 -8.43 -1.02 14.56
N GLY A 43 -9.41 -0.19 14.93
CA GLY A 43 -10.81 -0.60 15.06
C GLY A 43 -11.30 -1.33 13.81
N LEU A 44 -11.57 -2.63 13.97
CA LEU A 44 -12.12 -3.49 12.93
C LEU A 44 -13.55 -3.04 12.62
N LYS A 45 -13.77 -2.55 11.40
CA LYS A 45 -15.13 -2.40 10.90
C LYS A 45 -15.65 -3.79 10.52
N PRO A 46 -16.94 -4.12 10.75
CA PRO A 46 -17.49 -5.47 10.59
C PRO A 46 -17.58 -5.96 9.13
N PHE A 47 -16.85 -5.35 8.20
CA PHE A 47 -16.88 -5.69 6.78
C PHE A 47 -16.11 -6.99 6.52
N GLY A 48 -16.82 -8.10 6.33
CA GLY A 48 -16.26 -9.42 6.00
C GLY A 48 -16.19 -10.39 7.17
N MET A 49 -16.79 -10.05 8.31
CA MET A 49 -16.95 -10.96 9.45
C MET A 49 -17.78 -12.18 9.00
N GLY A 50 -17.15 -13.37 9.00
CA GLY A 50 -17.78 -14.65 8.63
C GLY A 50 -17.42 -15.21 7.24
N CYS A 51 -16.79 -14.40 6.37
CA CYS A 51 -16.37 -14.87 5.03
C CYS A 51 -14.84 -14.88 4.85
N ASP A 52 -14.12 -13.98 5.52
CA ASP A 52 -12.68 -13.79 5.31
C ASP A 52 -11.96 -13.62 6.66
N TRP A 53 -10.66 -13.97 6.71
CA TRP A 53 -9.79 -13.61 7.83
C TRP A 53 -9.42 -12.13 7.72
N ILE A 54 -9.73 -11.35 8.76
CA ILE A 54 -9.46 -9.92 8.82
C ILE A 54 -8.61 -9.65 10.07
N SER A 55 -7.41 -9.10 9.89
CA SER A 55 -6.61 -8.61 11.02
C SER A 55 -6.84 -7.12 11.27
N ASN A 56 -6.66 -6.72 12.52
CA ASN A 56 -6.66 -5.32 12.98
C ASN A 56 -5.32 -4.61 12.72
N ILE A 57 -4.41 -5.25 11.97
CA ILE A 57 -3.08 -4.72 11.67
C ILE A 57 -3.15 -3.90 10.38
N LEU A 58 -2.83 -2.62 10.47
CA LEU A 58 -2.72 -1.72 9.33
C LEU A 58 -1.27 -1.64 8.88
N HIS A 59 -0.98 -2.19 7.69
CA HIS A 59 0.32 -2.04 7.04
C HIS A 59 0.34 -0.84 6.10
N ILE A 60 1.34 0.01 6.27
CA ILE A 60 1.56 1.23 5.50
C ILE A 60 2.91 1.11 4.81
N TYR A 61 2.89 1.27 3.49
CA TYR A 61 4.11 1.31 2.68
C TYR A 61 4.73 2.70 2.74
N CYS A 62 5.97 2.78 3.21
CA CYS A 62 6.79 3.98 3.19
C CYS A 62 7.80 3.86 2.04
N LEU A 63 7.52 4.54 0.93
CA LEU A 63 8.35 4.47 -0.28
C LEU A 63 9.54 5.42 -0.18
N HIS A 64 10.75 4.92 -0.38
CA HIS A 64 11.96 5.73 -0.41
C HIS A 64 12.36 5.96 -1.87
N LEU A 65 12.32 7.22 -2.29
CA LEU A 65 12.66 7.65 -3.64
C LEU A 65 13.86 8.59 -3.58
N ARG A 66 14.77 8.48 -4.55
CA ARG A 66 15.91 9.38 -4.74
C ARG A 66 15.77 10.08 -6.08
N VAL A 67 16.16 11.33 -6.18
CA VAL A 67 16.20 12.04 -7.46
C VAL A 67 17.32 11.43 -8.33
N ARG A 68 17.05 11.23 -9.62
CA ARG A 68 18.04 10.82 -10.61
C ARG A 68 18.83 12.03 -11.14
#